data_AF-A0A925K0M9-F1
#
_entry.id   AF-A0A925K0M9-F1
#
_cell.length_a   1.000
_cell.length_b   1.000
_cell.length_c   1.000
_cell.angle_alpha   90.00
_cell.angle_beta   90.00
_cell.angle_gamma   90.00
#
_symmetry.space_group_name_H-M   'P 1'
#
loop_
_entity.id
_entity.type
_entity.pdbx_description
1 polymer ?
#
loop_
_entity_poly.entity_id
_entity_poly.type
_entity_poly.pdbx_seq_one_letter_code
_entity_poly.pdbx_strand_id
1 'polypeptide(L)' 'EWFDGDHRVLKGGSWATRSSILRTSFRNFFRRHFRIAFAGIRCASDS' A
#
# COMPACT_ATOMS: atom_id res chain seq x y z
N GLU A 1 18.14 10.38 0.28
CA GLU A 1 17.41 9.75 1.40
C GLU A 1 16.34 8.82 0.88
N TRP A 2 16.06 7.74 1.59
CA TRP A 2 14.97 6.82 1.23
C TRP A 2 13.65 7.36 1.81
N PHE A 3 12.55 7.32 1.05
CA PHE A 3 11.27 8.00 1.35
C PHE A 3 11.29 9.53 1.11
N ASP A 4 11.73 9.90 -0.09
CA ASP A 4 11.78 11.24 -0.73
C ASP A 4 10.45 12.01 -0.85
N GLY A 5 9.44 11.69 -0.05
CA GLY A 5 8.11 12.30 -0.14
C GLY A 5 7.30 11.91 -1.37
N ASP A 6 7.84 11.08 -2.28
CA ASP A 6 7.09 10.54 -3.43
C ASP A 6 6.44 9.17 -3.14
N HIS A 7 6.91 8.48 -2.10
CA HIS A 7 6.36 7.20 -1.68
C HIS A 7 5.08 7.39 -0.87
N ARG A 8 4.07 6.54 -1.13
CA ARG A 8 2.80 6.49 -0.43
C ARG A 8 2.60 5.11 0.16
N VAL A 9 1.98 5.06 1.33
CA VAL A 9 1.72 3.80 2.06
C VAL A 9 0.46 3.13 1.54
N LEU A 10 0.53 1.83 1.30
CA LEU A 10 -0.59 0.95 0.99
C LEU A 10 -0.81 -0.06 2.12
N LYS A 11 -2.07 -0.39 2.38
CA LYS A 11 -2.53 -1.28 3.46
C LYS A 11 -3.41 -2.40 2.90
N GLY A 12 -3.55 -3.49 3.66
CA GLY A 12 -4.48 -4.59 3.37
C GLY A 12 -3.93 -5.73 2.51
N GLY A 13 -2.85 -5.50 1.76
CA GLY A 13 -2.33 -6.49 0.82
C GLY A 13 -3.23 -6.68 -0.40
N SER A 14 -2.89 -7.64 -1.24
CA SER A 14 -3.61 -8.02 -2.46
C SER A 14 -3.74 -9.55 -2.54
N TRP A 15 -4.44 -10.05 -3.56
CA TRP A 15 -4.57 -11.49 -3.82
C TRP A 15 -3.21 -12.22 -3.97
N ALA A 16 -2.16 -11.49 -4.37
CA ALA A 16 -0.81 -12.02 -4.53
C ALA A 16 0.04 -11.96 -3.23
N THR A 17 -0.49 -11.36 -2.16
CA THR A 17 0.24 -11.23 -0.88
C THR A 17 0.11 -12.51 -0.05
N ARG A 18 1.22 -13.09 0.39
CA ARG A 18 1.21 -14.31 1.21
C ARG A 18 0.59 -14.05 2.59
N SER A 19 -0.21 -14.99 3.08
CA SER A 19 -0.86 -14.90 4.40
C SER A 19 0.13 -14.74 5.56
N SER A 20 1.30 -15.38 5.48
CA SER A 20 2.32 -15.33 6.53
C SER A 20 2.91 -13.94 6.80
N ILE A 21 2.78 -13.00 5.87
CA ILE A 21 3.28 -11.63 6.03
C ILE A 21 2.15 -10.61 6.27
N LEU A 22 0.89 -11.02 6.12
CA LEU A 22 -0.27 -10.16 6.32
C LEU A 22 -0.50 -9.89 7.81
N ARG A 23 -0.55 -8.61 8.16
CA ARG A 23 -0.83 -8.10 9.51
C ARG A 23 -1.39 -6.69 9.42
N THR A 24 -2.21 -6.27 10.39
CA THR A 24 -2.79 -4.92 10.43
C THR A 24 -1.72 -3.81 10.43
N SER A 25 -0.57 -4.10 11.04
CA SER A 25 0.60 -3.20 11.10
C SER A 25 1.46 -3.22 9.82
N PHE A 26 1.22 -4.11 8.85
CA PHE A 26 1.98 -4.16 7.60
C PHE A 26 1.75 -2.86 6.81
N ARG A 27 2.82 -2.30 6.24
CA ARG A 27 2.80 -1.05 5.48
C ARG A 27 3.64 -1.26 4.23
N ASN A 28 2.99 -1.53 3.11
CA ASN A 28 3.67 -1.54 1.83
C ASN A 28 3.85 -0.10 1.34
N PHE A 29 4.80 0.16 0.45
CA PHE A 29 5.06 1.51 -0.02
C PHE A 29 5.52 1.53 -1.48
N PHE A 30 5.00 2.49 -2.24
CA PHE A 30 5.36 2.66 -3.64
C PHE A 30 5.33 4.14 -4.02
N ARG A 31 6.08 4.52 -5.06
CA ARG A 31 5.95 5.83 -5.70
C ARG A 31 4.59 5.96 -6.38
N ARG A 32 4.08 7.19 -6.49
CA ARG A 32 2.75 7.47 -7.09
C ARG A 32 2.57 6.90 -8.50
N HIS A 33 3.65 6.81 -9.29
CA HIS A 33 3.61 6.32 -10.67
C HIS A 33 4.00 4.85 -10.83
N PHE A 34 4.18 4.10 -9.73
CA PHE A 34 4.52 2.69 -9.78
C PHE A 34 3.28 1.83 -10.07
N ARG A 35 2.98 1.61 -11.35
CA ARG A 35 1.75 0.95 -11.82
C ARG A 35 1.81 -0.57 -11.94
N ILE A 36 2.92 -1.19 -11.55
CA ILE A 36 3.10 -2.65 -11.61
C ILE A 36 2.52 -3.33 -10.35
N ALA A 37 2.37 -2.58 -9.25
CA ALA A 37 1.77 -3.11 -8.03
C ALA A 37 0.26 -3.40 -8.18
N PHE A 38 -0.21 -4.47 -7.55
CA PHE A 38 -1.65 -4.72 -7.37
C PHE A 38 -2.22 -3.76 -6.32
N ALA A 39 -2.58 -2.56 -6.74
CA ALA A 39 -3.12 -1.49 -5.91
C ALA A 39 -4.57 -1.15 -6.29
N GLY A 40 -5.38 -0.81 -5.29
CA GLY A 40 -6.75 -0.32 -5.47
C GLY A 40 -7.05 0.81 -4.49
N ILE A 41 -8.27 1.35 -4.55
CA ILE A 41 -8.74 2.44 -3.67
C ILE A 41 -9.88 1.97 -2.77
N ARG A 42 -9.89 2.46 -1.53
CA ARG A 42 -11.02 2.38 -0.62
C ARG A 42 -11.35 3.81 -0.18
N CYS A 43 -12.53 4.30 -0.53
CA CYS A 43 -12.96 5.64 -0.17
C CYS A 43 -13.30 5.73 1.33
N ALA A 44 -13.13 6.93 1.88
CA ALA A 44 -13.57 7.31 3.21
C ALA A 44 -14.17 8.72 3.12
N SER A 45 -15.05 9.05 4.05
CA SER A 45 -15.61 10.39 4.21
C SER A 45 -15.54 10.77 5.68
N ASP A 46 -15.62 12.06 5.95
CA ASP A 46 -15.85 12.56 7.30
C ASP A 46 -17.22 12.07 7.80
N SER A 47 -17.32 11.87 9.11
CA SER A 47 -18.56 11.44 9.79
C SER A 47 -19.55 12.58 9.96
#